data_AF-A0A958QRR5-F1
#
_entry.id   AF-A0A958QRR5-F1
#
_cell.length_a   1.000
_cell.length_b   1.000
_cell.length_c   1.000
_cell.angle_alpha   90.00
_cell.angle_beta   90.00
_cell.angle_gamma   90.00
#
_symmetry.space_group_name_H-M   'P 1'
#
loop_
_entity.id
_entity.type
_entity.pdbx_description
1 polymer ?
#
loop_
_entity_poly.entity_id
_entity_poly.type
_entity_poly.pdbx_seq_one_letter_code
_entity_poly.pdbx_strand_id
1 'polypeptide(L)'
;MRYDGHHKLATSNIPNDLLEEVEWVEMCPEVFMGLGVPRPPMNLYSTDTHSLKLLEVVNKSDHTELANKKMYELINMYSNINVWVLKSQSPSCGYQSTPHYADLNEENYVLGHGLFVNLLIEKSENLKIFDEQIFLNLQNYKTFLKQIAL
;
A
#
# COMPACT_ATOMS: atom_id res chain seq x y z
N MET A 1 -3.37 -4.29 8.20
CA MET A 1 -3.74 -3.49 9.40
C MET A 1 -4.28 -2.13 8.97
N ARG A 2 -5.55 -1.80 9.27
CA ARG A 2 -6.08 -0.44 9.02
C ARG A 2 -5.68 0.53 10.15
N TYR A 3 -5.88 1.82 9.92
CA TYR A 3 -5.63 2.87 10.92
C TYR A 3 -6.61 2.81 12.10
N ASP A 4 -7.80 2.26 11.90
CA ASP A 4 -8.90 2.17 12.87
C ASP A 4 -8.89 0.88 13.72
N GLY A 5 -7.81 0.08 13.62
CA GLY A 5 -7.70 -1.20 14.33
C GLY A 5 -8.59 -2.32 13.80
N HIS A 6 -9.42 -2.06 12.79
CA HIS A 6 -10.20 -3.12 12.16
C HIS A 6 -9.34 -3.85 11.14
N HIS A 7 -9.32 -5.17 11.23
CA HIS A 7 -8.88 -6.00 10.12
C HIS A 7 -10.00 -5.99 9.08
N LYS A 8 -9.81 -5.29 7.96
CA LYS A 8 -10.53 -5.69 6.75
C LYS A 8 -10.01 -7.08 6.45
N LEU A 9 -10.89 -8.09 6.53
CA LEU A 9 -10.60 -9.51 6.33
C LEU A 9 -10.12 -9.75 4.88
N ALA A 10 -8.97 -9.21 4.49
CA ALA A 10 -8.36 -9.55 3.22
C ALA A 10 -8.14 -11.07 3.16
N THR A 11 -7.77 -11.67 4.29
CA THR A 11 -7.67 -13.13 4.48
C THR A 11 -8.97 -13.90 4.23
N SER A 12 -10.16 -13.35 4.47
CA SER A 12 -11.41 -14.10 4.18
C SER A 12 -11.69 -14.23 2.69
N ASN A 13 -11.08 -13.37 1.87
CA ASN A 13 -11.22 -13.43 0.42
C ASN A 13 -10.02 -14.12 -0.24
N ILE A 14 -8.91 -14.32 0.48
CA ILE A 14 -7.79 -15.11 -0.01
C ILE A 14 -8.21 -16.59 -0.02
N PRO A 15 -8.12 -17.28 -1.15
CA PRO A 15 -8.45 -18.70 -1.24
C PRO A 15 -7.54 -19.54 -0.32
N ASN A 16 -8.12 -20.53 0.38
CA ASN A 16 -7.41 -21.35 1.36
C ASN A 16 -6.22 -22.11 0.77
N ASP A 17 -6.33 -22.56 -0.48
CA ASP A 17 -5.24 -23.18 -1.24
C ASP A 17 -4.01 -22.27 -1.31
N LEU A 18 -4.20 -20.97 -1.59
CA LEU A 18 -3.09 -20.02 -1.62
C LEU A 18 -2.50 -19.76 -0.23
N LEU A 19 -3.31 -19.80 0.82
CA LEU A 19 -2.81 -19.66 2.20
C LEU A 19 -1.87 -20.80 2.60
N GLU A 20 -2.07 -22.00 2.05
CA GLU A 20 -1.26 -23.18 2.32
C GLU A 20 -0.05 -23.33 1.39
N GLU A 21 -0.13 -22.82 0.15
CA GLU A 21 0.90 -22.99 -0.87
C GLU A 21 2.04 -21.97 -0.80
N VAL A 22 1.87 -20.83 -0.13
CA VAL A 22 2.87 -19.76 -0.07
C VAL A 22 3.13 -19.25 1.34
N GLU A 23 4.33 -18.73 1.56
CA GLU A 23 4.66 -18.01 2.79
C GLU A 23 4.15 -16.56 2.72
N TRP A 24 3.28 -16.19 3.66
CA TRP A 24 2.76 -14.83 3.77
C TRP A 24 3.56 -14.01 4.77
N VAL A 25 4.11 -12.91 4.28
CA VAL A 25 4.74 -11.89 5.11
C VAL A 25 3.76 -10.75 5.31
N GLU A 26 3.13 -10.69 6.49
CA GLU A 26 2.24 -9.59 6.84
C GLU A 26 3.03 -8.36 7.31
N MET A 27 2.76 -7.22 6.68
CA MET A 27 3.43 -5.96 7.01
C MET A 27 2.54 -4.75 6.75
N CYS A 28 2.72 -3.70 7.53
CA CYS A 28 2.06 -2.42 7.34
C CYS A 28 3.10 -1.30 7.41
N PRO A 29 3.36 -0.58 6.28
CA PRO A 29 4.34 0.50 6.27
C PRO A 29 4.06 1.58 7.33
N GLU A 30 2.79 1.89 7.57
CA GLU A 30 2.39 2.91 8.56
C GLU A 30 2.70 2.47 10.00
N VAL A 31 2.53 1.19 10.32
CA VAL A 31 2.95 0.65 11.62
C VAL A 31 4.48 0.65 11.74
N PHE A 32 5.17 0.34 10.64
CA PHE A 32 6.63 0.40 10.59
C PHE A 32 7.18 1.82 10.73
N MET A 33 6.42 2.83 10.32
CA MET A 33 6.72 4.24 10.60
C MET A 33 6.64 4.58 12.10
N GLY A 34 6.15 3.66 12.94
CA GLY A 34 5.94 3.87 14.37
C GLY A 34 4.56 4.44 14.69
N LEU A 35 3.66 4.56 13.70
CA LEU A 35 2.29 4.99 13.93
C LEU A 35 1.52 3.81 14.50
N GLY A 36 1.06 3.93 15.74
CA GLY A 36 0.36 2.86 16.45
C GLY A 36 -0.96 2.40 15.78
N VAL A 37 -1.69 1.57 16.51
CA VAL A 37 -3.04 1.16 16.14
C VAL A 37 -3.95 1.32 17.36
N PRO A 38 -4.98 2.19 17.33
CA PRO A 38 -5.37 3.05 16.20
C PRO A 38 -4.39 4.22 15.96
N ARG A 39 -4.47 4.85 14.78
CA ARG A 39 -3.74 6.08 14.40
C ARG A 39 -4.66 7.04 13.64
N PRO A 40 -4.33 8.34 13.58
CA PRO A 40 -5.06 9.28 12.75
C PRO A 40 -5.06 8.84 11.26
N PRO A 41 -6.18 9.03 10.54
CA PRO A 41 -6.19 8.82 9.10
C PRO A 41 -5.25 9.83 8.42
N MET A 42 -4.62 9.42 7.33
CA MET A 42 -3.73 10.24 6.53
C MET A 42 -4.10 10.16 5.06
N ASN A 43 -3.86 11.24 4.33
CA ASN A 43 -4.10 11.36 2.90
C ASN A 43 -2.83 11.83 2.19
N LEU A 44 -2.74 11.51 0.89
CA LEU A 44 -1.70 12.05 0.02
C LEU A 44 -2.19 13.32 -0.68
N TYR A 45 -1.35 14.34 -0.67
CA TYR A 45 -1.59 15.59 -1.36
C TYR A 45 -0.49 15.82 -2.38
N SER A 46 -0.87 16.18 -3.60
CA SER A 46 0.08 16.49 -4.67
C SER A 46 0.32 17.99 -4.65
N THR A 47 1.54 18.40 -4.30
CA THR A 47 1.93 19.83 -4.37
C THR A 47 2.41 20.23 -5.76
N ASP A 48 2.85 19.25 -6.56
CA ASP A 48 3.18 19.34 -7.99
C ASP A 48 3.28 17.91 -8.59
N THR A 49 3.68 17.79 -9.87
CA THR A 49 3.84 16.52 -10.58
C THR A 49 4.91 15.59 -9.99
N HIS A 50 5.76 16.05 -9.06
CA HIS A 50 6.94 15.31 -8.59
C HIS A 50 6.99 15.12 -7.07
N SER A 51 6.08 15.72 -6.29
CA SER A 51 6.11 15.67 -4.83
C SER A 51 4.74 15.35 -4.23
N LEU A 52 4.71 14.28 -3.43
CA LEU A 52 3.56 13.86 -2.63
C LEU A 52 3.82 14.15 -1.16
N LYS A 53 2.84 14.73 -0.49
CA LYS A 53 2.84 14.94 0.95
C LYS A 53 1.89 13.99 1.65
N LEU A 54 2.38 13.31 2.68
CA LEU A 54 1.56 12.49 3.56
C LEU A 54 1.15 13.32 4.78
N LEU A 55 -0.10 13.76 4.81
CA LEU A 55 -0.61 14.57 5.91
C LEU A 55 -1.72 13.83 6.65
N GLU A 56 -1.77 14.00 7.98
CA GLU A 56 -2.93 13.61 8.76
C GLU A 56 -4.18 14.41 8.34
N VAL A 57 -5.34 13.76 8.25
CA VAL A 57 -6.57 14.40 7.76
C VAL A 57 -7.04 15.54 8.66
N VAL A 58 -6.89 15.39 9.99
CA VAL A 58 -7.48 16.33 10.96
C VAL A 58 -6.55 17.49 11.29
N ASN A 59 -5.34 17.20 11.79
CA ASN A 59 -4.42 18.25 12.26
C ASN A 59 -3.41 18.69 11.17
N LYS A 60 -3.43 18.05 9.99
CA LYS A 60 -2.53 18.29 8.86
C LYS A 60 -1.04 18.16 9.21
N SER A 61 -0.69 17.38 10.23
CA SER A 61 0.70 17.03 10.54
C SER A 61 1.34 16.33 9.36
N ASP A 62 2.53 16.78 8.98
CA ASP A 62 3.28 16.26 7.83
C ASP A 62 4.20 15.11 8.25
N HIS A 63 3.96 13.93 7.68
CA HIS A 63 4.73 12.70 7.94
C HIS A 63 5.60 12.28 6.75
N THR A 64 5.73 13.13 5.72
CA THR A 64 6.34 12.78 4.43
C THR A 64 7.79 12.31 4.58
N GLU A 65 8.62 13.05 5.33
CA GLU A 65 10.02 12.72 5.53
C GLU A 65 10.19 11.39 6.30
N LEU A 66 9.43 11.23 7.39
CA LEU A 66 9.43 10.01 8.19
C LEU A 66 8.99 8.81 7.35
N ALA A 67 7.91 8.96 6.57
CA ALA A 67 7.39 7.93 5.69
C ALA A 67 8.44 7.47 4.68
N ASN A 68 9.04 8.41 3.94
CA ASN A 68 10.05 8.09 2.93
C ASN A 68 11.25 7.35 3.53
N LYS A 69 11.76 7.82 4.68
CA LYS A 69 12.86 7.16 5.38
C LYS A 69 12.50 5.72 5.78
N LYS A 70 11.34 5.54 6.42
CA LYS A 70 10.92 4.25 6.96
C LYS A 70 10.53 3.25 5.88
N MET A 71 9.91 3.72 4.80
CA MET A 71 9.61 2.90 3.64
C MET A 71 10.88 2.45 2.91
N TYR A 72 11.91 3.31 2.82
CA TYR A 72 13.19 2.91 2.27
C TYR A 72 13.88 1.82 3.10
N GLU A 73 13.89 1.96 4.43
CA GLU A 73 14.36 0.91 5.36
C GLU A 73 13.60 -0.40 5.15
N LEU A 74 12.27 -0.31 5.01
CA LEU A 74 11.38 -1.45 4.83
C LEU A 74 11.65 -2.21 3.52
N ILE A 75 11.82 -1.49 2.41
CA ILE A 75 12.09 -2.11 1.10
C ILE A 75 13.41 -2.90 1.14
N ASN A 76 14.44 -2.35 1.80
CA ASN A 76 15.72 -3.05 1.90
C ASN A 76 15.61 -4.31 2.78
N MET A 77 14.81 -4.26 3.85
CA MET A 77 14.55 -5.41 4.73
C MET A 77 13.87 -6.58 3.99
N TYR A 78 13.00 -6.27 3.03
CA TYR A 78 12.25 -7.25 2.24
C TYR A 78 12.74 -7.34 0.79
N SER A 79 14.04 -7.12 0.57
CA SER A 79 14.65 -7.09 -0.77
C SER A 79 14.59 -8.41 -1.54
N ASN A 80 14.30 -9.53 -0.86
CA ASN A 80 14.08 -10.85 -1.45
C ASN A 80 12.61 -11.13 -1.83
N ILE A 81 11.69 -10.18 -1.61
CA ILE A 81 10.26 -10.33 -1.93
C ILE A 81 9.96 -9.75 -3.31
N ASN A 82 9.53 -10.61 -4.24
CA ASN A 82 9.20 -10.22 -5.62
C ASN A 82 7.70 -10.12 -5.90
N VAL A 83 6.85 -10.57 -4.98
CA VAL A 83 5.38 -10.54 -5.13
C VAL A 83 4.78 -9.76 -3.98
N TRP A 84 4.00 -8.74 -4.30
CA TRP A 84 3.38 -7.84 -3.34
C TRP A 84 1.87 -7.82 -3.56
N VAL A 85 1.11 -8.12 -2.52
CA VAL A 85 -0.34 -7.92 -2.52
C VAL A 85 -0.69 -6.79 -1.56
N LEU A 86 -1.24 -5.72 -2.09
CA LEU A 86 -1.30 -4.43 -1.43
C LEU A 86 -2.74 -3.97 -1.16
N LYS A 87 -2.88 -3.23 -0.06
CA LYS A 87 -4.16 -2.72 0.39
C LYS A 87 -4.63 -1.55 -0.50
N SER A 88 -5.73 -1.75 -1.21
CA SER A 88 -6.35 -0.73 -2.06
C SER A 88 -6.64 0.57 -1.32
N GLN A 89 -6.45 1.70 -2.00
CA GLN A 89 -6.69 3.08 -1.53
C GLN A 89 -5.86 3.52 -0.31
N SER A 90 -4.87 2.73 0.13
CA SER A 90 -4.00 3.13 1.23
C SER A 90 -3.02 4.22 0.78
N PRO A 91 -2.82 5.29 1.57
CA PRO A 91 -1.82 6.33 1.26
C PRO A 91 -0.40 5.76 1.18
N SER A 92 -0.13 4.64 1.84
CA SER A 92 1.16 3.94 1.72
C SER A 92 1.15 2.88 0.62
N CYS A 93 0.13 2.01 0.61
CA CYS A 93 0.18 0.76 -0.16
C CYS A 93 -0.69 0.74 -1.43
N GLY A 94 -1.57 1.72 -1.70
CA GLY A 94 -2.46 1.61 -2.86
C GLY A 94 -1.67 1.58 -4.17
N TYR A 95 -1.97 0.62 -5.04
CA TYR A 95 -1.37 0.51 -6.37
C TYR A 95 -2.34 1.09 -7.40
N GLN A 96 -2.04 2.28 -7.92
CA GLN A 96 -2.91 3.06 -8.82
C GLN A 96 -4.33 3.30 -8.28
N SER A 97 -4.51 3.18 -6.97
CA SER A 97 -5.81 3.27 -6.31
C SER A 97 -5.84 4.30 -5.20
N THR A 98 -4.74 5.00 -4.95
CA THR A 98 -4.61 5.98 -3.87
C THR A 98 -5.05 7.37 -4.35
N PRO A 99 -6.01 8.03 -3.67
CA PRO A 99 -6.32 9.43 -3.93
C PRO A 99 -5.12 10.33 -3.65
N HIS A 100 -4.73 11.11 -4.65
CA HIS A 100 -3.78 12.23 -4.52
C HIS A 100 -4.58 13.52 -4.62
N TYR A 101 -4.87 14.13 -3.49
CA TYR A 101 -5.69 15.33 -3.42
C TYR A 101 -4.91 16.56 -3.91
N ALA A 102 -5.58 17.41 -4.69
CA ALA A 102 -4.98 18.63 -5.24
C ALA A 102 -4.87 19.76 -4.20
N ASP A 103 -5.70 19.71 -3.15
CA ASP A 103 -5.78 20.72 -2.10
C ASP A 103 -6.26 20.12 -0.78
N LEU A 104 -6.25 20.94 0.28
CA LEU A 104 -6.64 20.54 1.64
C LEU A 104 -8.15 20.38 1.84
N ASN A 105 -8.98 20.83 0.89
CA ASN A 105 -10.44 20.68 0.93
C ASN A 105 -10.87 19.29 0.45
N GLU A 106 -9.96 18.54 -0.17
CA GLU A 106 -10.15 17.13 -0.56
C GLU A 106 -11.29 16.90 -1.57
N GLU A 107 -11.69 17.93 -2.30
CA GLU A 107 -12.79 17.85 -3.29
C GLU A 107 -12.33 17.23 -4.62
N ASN A 108 -11.07 17.42 -4.98
CA ASN A 108 -10.50 16.96 -6.24
C ASN A 108 -9.26 16.11 -5.99
N TYR A 109 -9.20 14.95 -6.64
CA TYR A 109 -8.04 14.07 -6.60
C TYR A 109 -7.84 13.34 -7.92
N VAL A 110 -6.61 12.88 -8.14
CA VAL A 110 -6.29 11.86 -9.15
C VAL A 110 -5.91 10.56 -8.46
N LEU A 111 -6.13 9.42 -9.11
CA LEU A 111 -5.67 8.15 -8.58
C LEU A 111 -4.21 7.92 -8.96
N GLY A 112 -3.40 7.56 -7.97
CA GLY A 112 -2.01 7.22 -8.14
C GLY A 112 -1.56 6.13 -7.17
N HIS A 113 -0.25 6.01 -7.01
CA HIS A 113 0.37 5.05 -6.11
C HIS A 113 0.51 5.62 -4.69
N GLY A 114 0.45 4.76 -3.69
CA GLY A 114 0.91 5.12 -2.34
C GLY A 114 2.43 5.29 -2.29
N LEU A 115 2.93 5.95 -1.24
CA LEU A 115 4.36 6.28 -1.12
C LEU A 115 5.27 5.04 -1.15
N PHE A 116 4.87 3.96 -0.46
CA PHE A 116 5.65 2.71 -0.44
C PHE A 116 5.72 2.07 -1.83
N VAL A 117 4.64 2.19 -2.59
CA VAL A 117 4.53 1.63 -3.94
C VAL A 117 5.38 2.38 -4.95
N ASN A 118 5.41 3.72 -4.88
CA ASN A 118 6.33 4.52 -5.69
C ASN A 118 7.79 4.07 -5.48
N LEU A 119 8.20 3.96 -4.21
CA LEU A 119 9.56 3.54 -3.86
C LEU A 119 9.86 2.09 -4.30
N LEU A 120 8.88 1.18 -4.22
CA LEU A 120 9.04 -0.20 -4.71
C LEU A 120 9.32 -0.23 -6.21
N ILE A 121 8.51 0.49 -7.00
CA ILE A 121 8.62 0.53 -8.47
C ILE A 121 9.95 1.15 -8.90
N GLU A 122 10.42 2.19 -8.21
CA GLU A 122 11.72 2.81 -8.46
C GLU A 122 12.91 1.88 -8.17
N LYS A 123 12.76 0.95 -7.21
CA LYS A 123 13.84 0.11 -6.70
C LYS A 123 14.04 -1.19 -7.49
N SER A 124 13.01 -1.72 -8.14
CA SER A 124 13.08 -3.04 -8.77
C SER A 124 12.13 -3.20 -9.96
N GLU A 125 12.71 -3.56 -11.10
CA GLU A 125 11.98 -3.80 -12.36
C GLU A 125 11.23 -5.14 -12.40
N ASN A 126 11.60 -6.10 -11.52
CA ASN A 126 11.06 -7.45 -11.52
C ASN A 126 10.00 -7.70 -10.44
N LEU A 127 9.34 -6.65 -9.95
CA LEU A 127 8.27 -6.79 -8.96
C LEU A 127 6.93 -7.11 -9.61
N LYS A 128 6.20 -8.05 -9.02
CA LYS A 128 4.79 -8.31 -9.32
C LYS A 128 3.94 -7.69 -8.22
N ILE A 129 3.27 -6.58 -8.53
CA ILE A 129 2.46 -5.82 -7.57
C ILE A 129 0.99 -5.98 -7.91
N PHE A 130 0.19 -6.36 -6.93
CA PHE A 130 -1.24 -6.60 -7.06
C PHE A 130 -2.03 -5.81 -6.01
N ASP A 131 -3.19 -5.29 -6.40
CA ASP A 131 -4.19 -4.78 -5.46
C ASP A 131 -5.00 -5.95 -4.88
N GLU A 132 -5.30 -5.96 -3.58
CA GLU A 132 -6.06 -7.03 -2.89
C GLU A 132 -7.38 -7.42 -3.58
N GLN A 133 -7.95 -6.53 -4.40
CA GLN A 133 -9.16 -6.80 -5.16
C GLN A 133 -9.02 -7.95 -6.18
N ILE A 134 -7.80 -8.41 -6.49
CA ILE A 134 -7.57 -9.59 -7.32
C ILE A 134 -8.27 -10.85 -6.79
N PHE A 135 -8.50 -10.93 -5.48
CA PHE A 135 -9.12 -12.09 -4.84
C PHE A 135 -10.65 -12.06 -4.87
N LEU A 136 -11.28 -10.96 -5.33
CA LEU A 136 -12.73 -10.81 -5.31
C LEU A 136 -13.45 -11.62 -6.38
N ASN A 137 -12.76 -12.07 -7.42
CA ASN A 137 -13.35 -12.94 -8.42
C ASN A 137 -12.35 -13.99 -8.93
N LEU A 138 -12.91 -15.12 -9.36
CA LEU A 138 -12.14 -16.30 -9.77
C LEU A 138 -11.24 -16.05 -10.98
N GLN A 139 -11.64 -15.16 -11.90
CA GLN A 139 -10.88 -14.91 -13.13
C GLN A 139 -9.61 -14.11 -12.85
N ASN A 140 -9.71 -13.09 -12.00
CA ASN A 140 -8.57 -12.31 -11.53
C ASN A 140 -7.63 -13.18 -10.70
N TYR A 141 -8.16 -14.01 -9.81
CA TYR A 141 -7.37 -14.94 -9.02
C TYR A 141 -6.59 -15.93 -9.88
N LYS A 142 -7.24 -16.57 -10.88
CA LYS A 142 -6.55 -17.45 -11.83
C LYS A 142 -5.46 -16.73 -12.63
N THR A 143 -5.68 -15.47 -12.96
CA THR A 143 -4.69 -14.64 -13.66
C THR A 143 -3.50 -14.34 -12.76
N PHE A 144 -3.75 -14.01 -11.49
CA PHE A 144 -2.74 -13.84 -10.46
C PHE A 144 -1.88 -15.10 -10.30
N LEU A 145 -2.49 -16.28 -10.13
CA LEU A 145 -1.75 -17.55 -9.98
C LEU A 145 -0.79 -17.81 -11.14
N LYS A 146 -1.24 -17.58 -12.38
CA LYS A 146 -0.38 -17.71 -13.57
C LYS A 146 0.78 -16.75 -13.59
N GLN A 147 0.62 -15.56 -13.01
CA GLN A 147 1.68 -14.57 -12.97
C GLN A 147 2.68 -14.86 -11.86
N ILE A 148 2.28 -15.49 -10.75
CA ILE A 148 3.20 -15.79 -9.63
C ILE A 148 3.87 -17.16 -9.74
N ALA A 149 3.27 -18.11 -10.47
CA ALA A 149 3.90 -19.39 -10.80
C ALA A 149 5.16 -19.16 -11.65
N LEU A 150 6.27 -19.77 -11.23
CA LEU A 150 7.56 -19.75 -11.92
C LEU A 150 7.53 -20.59 -13.20
#